data_AF-A0A2I0QCD7-F1
#
_entry.id   AF-A0A2I0QCD7-F1
#
_cell.length_a   1.000
_cell.length_b   1.000
_cell.length_c   1.000
_cell.angle_alpha   90.00
_cell.angle_beta   90.00
_cell.angle_gamma   90.00
#
_symmetry.space_group_name_H-M   'P 1'
#
loop_
_entity.id
_entity.type
_entity.pdbx_description
1 polymer ?
#
loop_
_entity_poly.entity_id
_entity_poly.type
_entity_poly.pdbx_seq_one_letter_code
_entity_poly.pdbx_strand_id
1 'polypeptide(L)'
;MIMGAGPEQHGITSNSWEKNNFVLPAVVQSEDFIFPTIFSLIDKQIENAEIGAIYHWEGFGRLFEKSAVDYDVAGKTEDETALLACQYIESKKPTFTFIHFDHVDHAGHEFGHGTKEYYKSVEKADKLLEQVFSAIEKSGMADETLVIISSDHGGIGLGHGGESLAEIEIPFIIWGKSVKKNHKLTYPVYQYDNAATVAFALGLKIPIAWIGKPVKNALMGFSETDEYSLIERLKEPMILPKASLNKKAGGLFDEQMEIIIENPNHTGKVFYTIDGTMPSKDSNAYNAPFKTNKNTVVKCAIFMDSKISSAVSEAYFRVKPKNLVAPVTYELFYLDNLSEIPTLENRKPDSMGSCFEITSDEVKEEIKNNTVVRFNTQIVIEKEGEYTFYTRSDDGSKLWVNNMEVVDNDGDHGVKEKAGKIVLKPGKYPLEVIWFNGGGGSWLDVFYQSAEIPKQIIPTTVLKLN
;
A
#
# COMPACT_ATOMS: atom_id res chain seq x y z
N MET A 1 -0.25 -15.37 -7.46
CA MET A 1 -0.67 -15.43 -8.88
C MET A 1 -0.46 -16.80 -9.54
N ILE A 2 0.76 -17.33 -9.56
CA ILE A 2 1.14 -18.50 -10.39
C ILE A 2 1.08 -19.87 -9.67
N MET A 3 0.75 -19.91 -8.38
CA MET A 3 0.86 -21.12 -7.53
C MET A 3 -0.46 -21.61 -6.93
N GLY A 4 -1.60 -21.00 -7.24
CA GLY A 4 -2.90 -21.46 -6.70
C GLY A 4 -3.02 -21.44 -5.18
N ALA A 5 -2.11 -20.75 -4.48
CA ALA A 5 -1.95 -20.76 -3.03
C ALA A 5 -1.41 -19.42 -2.51
N GLY A 6 -1.54 -19.16 -1.20
CA GLY A 6 -1.00 -17.98 -0.53
C GLY A 6 0.41 -18.17 0.06
N PRO A 7 1.07 -17.08 0.52
CA PRO A 7 2.44 -17.10 1.07
C PRO A 7 2.67 -18.12 2.17
N GLU A 8 1.66 -18.37 3.00
CA GLU A 8 1.68 -19.37 4.07
C GLU A 8 1.85 -20.82 3.58
N GLN A 9 1.54 -21.09 2.30
CA GLN A 9 1.69 -22.40 1.68
C GLN A 9 2.89 -22.46 0.75
N HIS A 10 3.09 -21.43 -0.10
CA HIS A 10 4.17 -21.45 -1.09
C HIS A 10 5.51 -20.93 -0.53
N GLY A 11 5.53 -20.29 0.63
CA GLY A 11 6.75 -19.90 1.34
C GLY A 11 7.45 -18.63 0.83
N ILE A 12 6.90 -17.96 -0.19
CA ILE A 12 7.46 -16.71 -0.74
C ILE A 12 6.78 -15.55 -0.03
N THR A 13 7.48 -14.96 0.95
CA THR A 13 6.91 -13.95 1.86
C THR A 13 7.40 -12.53 1.60
N SER A 14 8.42 -12.35 0.76
CA SER A 14 8.96 -11.03 0.40
C SER A 14 9.81 -11.08 -0.87
N ASN A 15 10.16 -9.90 -1.39
CA ASN A 15 11.09 -9.74 -2.52
C ASN A 15 12.53 -10.17 -2.18
N SER A 16 12.86 -10.37 -0.90
CA SER A 16 14.17 -10.88 -0.46
C SER A 16 14.24 -12.42 -0.45
N TRP A 17 13.15 -13.11 -0.76
CA TRP A 17 13.15 -14.56 -0.88
C TRP A 17 14.10 -15.01 -1.99
N GLU A 18 14.93 -16.00 -1.70
CA GLU A 18 15.68 -16.77 -2.69
C GLU A 18 15.53 -18.27 -2.40
N LYS A 19 15.74 -19.12 -3.42
CA LYS A 19 15.69 -20.59 -3.24
C LYS A 19 16.59 -21.10 -2.11
N ASN A 20 17.71 -20.42 -1.87
CA ASN A 20 18.68 -20.72 -0.82
C ASN A 20 18.65 -19.72 0.36
N ASN A 21 17.72 -18.77 0.37
CA ASN A 21 17.55 -17.77 1.42
C ASN A 21 16.06 -17.47 1.62
N PHE A 22 15.38 -18.35 2.36
CA PHE A 22 13.94 -18.23 2.63
C PHE A 22 13.66 -18.35 4.13
N VAL A 23 12.57 -17.71 4.56
CA VAL A 23 12.10 -17.74 5.96
C VAL A 23 11.12 -18.88 6.17
N LEU A 24 10.21 -19.11 5.23
CA LEU A 24 9.15 -20.10 5.32
C LEU A 24 9.31 -21.14 4.20
N PRO A 25 9.43 -22.45 4.51
CA PRO A 25 9.49 -23.47 3.47
C PRO A 25 8.12 -23.69 2.82
N ALA A 26 8.11 -24.04 1.53
CA ALA A 26 6.91 -24.47 0.84
C ALA A 26 6.36 -25.78 1.46
N VAL A 27 5.03 -25.88 1.64
CA VAL A 27 4.39 -27.05 2.28
C VAL A 27 4.40 -28.30 1.40
N VAL A 28 4.52 -28.12 0.09
CA VAL A 28 4.79 -29.17 -0.92
C VAL A 28 5.71 -28.59 -1.99
N GLN A 29 6.40 -29.46 -2.74
CA GLN A 29 7.41 -29.04 -3.71
C GLN A 29 7.29 -29.80 -5.04
N SER A 30 7.52 -29.12 -6.15
CA SER A 30 7.58 -29.66 -7.51
C SER A 30 9.03 -29.85 -7.98
N GLU A 31 9.84 -28.82 -7.78
CA GLU A 31 11.31 -28.80 -7.78
C GLU A 31 11.77 -28.38 -6.39
N ASP A 32 13.06 -28.56 -6.08
CA ASP A 32 13.66 -28.15 -4.81
C ASP A 32 13.27 -26.71 -4.45
N PHE A 33 12.58 -26.56 -3.30
CA PHE A 33 12.10 -25.30 -2.71
C PHE A 33 11.02 -24.54 -3.49
N ILE A 34 10.61 -24.99 -4.69
CA ILE A 34 9.52 -24.36 -5.45
C ILE A 34 8.20 -25.07 -5.16
N PHE A 35 7.21 -24.30 -4.74
CA PHE A 35 5.83 -24.78 -4.68
C PHE A 35 5.25 -24.96 -6.10
N PRO A 36 4.48 -26.04 -6.38
CA PRO A 36 3.99 -26.32 -7.73
C PRO A 36 3.28 -25.13 -8.38
N THR A 37 3.83 -24.65 -9.49
CA THR A 37 3.26 -23.54 -10.28
C THR A 37 2.35 -24.03 -11.40
N ILE A 38 1.58 -23.12 -11.99
CA ILE A 38 0.81 -23.38 -13.21
C ILE A 38 1.71 -23.81 -14.37
N PHE A 39 2.96 -23.32 -14.45
CA PHE A 39 3.92 -23.71 -15.48
C PHE A 39 4.20 -25.21 -15.41
N SER A 40 4.59 -25.72 -14.22
CA SER A 40 4.88 -27.15 -14.07
C SER A 40 3.64 -28.04 -14.15
N LEU A 41 2.45 -27.52 -13.83
CA LEU A 41 1.20 -28.24 -14.05
C LEU A 41 0.90 -28.44 -15.53
N ILE A 42 1.13 -27.42 -16.37
CA ILE A 42 0.91 -27.48 -17.82
C ILE A 42 1.91 -28.43 -18.45
N ASP A 43 3.21 -28.23 -18.20
CA ASP A 43 4.29 -29.06 -18.73
C ASP A 43 4.07 -30.56 -18.46
N LYS A 44 3.64 -30.91 -17.24
CA LYS A 44 3.43 -32.31 -16.84
C LYS A 44 2.15 -32.96 -17.41
N GLN A 45 1.18 -32.18 -17.87
CA GLN A 45 -0.17 -32.70 -18.18
C GLN A 45 -0.59 -32.46 -19.63
N ILE A 46 0.06 -31.54 -20.34
CA ILE A 46 -0.19 -31.28 -21.76
C ILE A 46 1.05 -31.68 -22.54
N GLU A 47 0.89 -32.72 -23.37
CA GLU A 47 1.97 -33.21 -24.22
C GLU A 47 2.40 -32.14 -25.23
N ASN A 48 3.71 -31.87 -25.30
CA ASN A 48 4.30 -30.85 -26.18
C ASN A 48 3.75 -29.43 -25.94
N ALA A 49 3.38 -29.10 -24.70
CA ALA A 49 3.03 -27.72 -24.35
C ALA A 49 4.20 -26.78 -24.62
N GLU A 50 3.95 -25.71 -25.37
CA GLU A 50 4.89 -24.61 -25.55
C GLU A 50 4.55 -23.51 -24.54
N ILE A 51 5.49 -23.20 -23.65
CA ILE A 51 5.27 -22.39 -22.44
C ILE A 51 6.25 -21.20 -22.41
N GLY A 52 5.73 -19.98 -22.34
CA GLY A 52 6.52 -18.76 -22.25
C GLY A 52 6.35 -17.98 -20.95
N ALA A 53 7.45 -17.44 -20.43
CA ALA A 53 7.49 -16.46 -19.36
C ALA A 53 8.30 -15.24 -19.81
N ILE A 54 7.62 -14.12 -20.02
CA ILE A 54 8.21 -12.85 -20.47
C ILE A 54 7.94 -11.80 -19.41
N TYR A 55 8.97 -11.25 -18.78
CA TYR A 55 8.79 -10.38 -17.61
C TYR A 55 9.71 -9.16 -17.65
N HIS A 56 9.23 -8.03 -17.15
CA HIS A 56 10.04 -6.81 -17.03
C HIS A 56 10.96 -6.85 -15.80
N TRP A 57 10.44 -7.15 -14.60
CA TRP A 57 11.25 -7.30 -13.39
C TRP A 57 11.99 -8.65 -13.35
N GLU A 58 13.33 -8.63 -13.40
CA GLU A 58 14.19 -9.82 -13.45
C GLU A 58 13.92 -10.82 -12.30
N GLY A 59 13.50 -10.32 -11.13
CA GLY A 59 13.15 -11.14 -9.97
C GLY A 59 12.01 -12.14 -10.19
N PHE A 60 11.18 -11.96 -11.23
CA PHE A 60 10.15 -12.96 -11.58
C PHE A 60 10.75 -14.30 -11.98
N GLY A 61 11.94 -14.29 -12.61
CA GLY A 61 12.58 -15.50 -13.11
C GLY A 61 12.82 -16.55 -12.02
N ARG A 62 12.99 -16.15 -10.76
CA ARG A 62 13.22 -17.10 -9.65
C ARG A 62 11.93 -17.75 -9.10
N LEU A 63 10.75 -17.39 -9.59
CA LEU A 63 9.46 -17.78 -9.00
C LEU A 63 8.82 -19.04 -9.63
N PHE A 64 9.41 -19.61 -10.68
CA PHE A 64 8.86 -20.79 -11.36
C PHE A 64 9.95 -21.80 -11.73
N GLU A 65 9.52 -23.03 -12.02
CA GLU A 65 10.36 -24.15 -12.43
C GLU A 65 10.93 -23.88 -13.83
N LYS A 66 12.25 -23.69 -13.93
CA LYS A 66 12.92 -23.39 -15.21
C LYS A 66 12.82 -24.54 -16.22
N SER A 67 12.67 -25.77 -15.72
CA SER A 67 12.50 -26.94 -16.58
C SER A 67 11.14 -26.99 -17.29
N ALA A 68 10.15 -26.22 -16.82
CA ALA A 68 8.78 -26.21 -17.33
C ALA A 68 8.49 -25.05 -18.31
N VAL A 69 9.51 -24.33 -18.78
CA VAL A 69 9.35 -23.14 -19.63
C VAL A 69 10.29 -23.22 -20.83
N ASP A 70 9.75 -23.08 -22.04
CA ASP A 70 10.50 -23.12 -23.31
C ASP A 70 11.11 -21.77 -23.66
N TYR A 71 10.44 -20.68 -23.25
CA TYR A 71 10.88 -19.31 -23.52
C TYR A 71 10.82 -18.45 -22.26
N ASP A 72 11.97 -18.19 -21.67
CA ASP A 72 12.16 -17.49 -20.41
C ASP A 72 13.05 -16.25 -20.65
N VAL A 73 12.46 -15.06 -20.62
CA VAL A 73 13.19 -13.83 -20.96
C VAL A 73 12.76 -12.65 -20.11
N ALA A 74 13.76 -11.88 -19.65
CA ALA A 74 13.56 -10.58 -19.04
C ALA A 74 13.72 -9.47 -20.09
N GLY A 75 12.67 -8.67 -20.31
CA GLY A 75 12.75 -7.47 -21.16
C GLY A 75 13.36 -6.31 -20.38
N LYS A 76 14.16 -5.44 -21.02
CA LYS A 76 14.81 -4.30 -20.34
C LYS A 76 13.87 -3.13 -20.11
N THR A 77 12.79 -3.06 -20.87
CA THR A 77 11.73 -2.06 -20.73
C THR A 77 10.37 -2.73 -20.90
N GLU A 78 9.31 -2.04 -20.51
CA GLU A 78 7.93 -2.47 -20.73
C GLU A 78 7.60 -2.60 -22.23
N ASP A 79 8.16 -1.72 -23.08
CA ASP A 79 8.02 -1.78 -24.54
C ASP A 79 8.72 -3.01 -25.13
N GLU A 80 9.95 -3.30 -24.69
CA GLU A 80 10.68 -4.49 -25.14
C GLU A 80 9.98 -5.77 -24.66
N THR A 81 9.49 -5.79 -23.42
CA THR A 81 8.73 -6.91 -22.85
C THR A 81 7.48 -7.20 -23.69
N ALA A 82 6.71 -6.16 -24.05
CA ALA A 82 5.53 -6.32 -24.91
C ALA A 82 5.91 -6.83 -26.31
N LEU A 83 6.98 -6.28 -26.90
CA LEU A 83 7.47 -6.70 -28.22
C LEU A 83 7.87 -8.18 -28.23
N LEU A 84 8.65 -8.63 -27.24
CA LEU A 84 9.08 -10.03 -27.11
C LEU A 84 7.87 -10.95 -26.94
N ALA A 85 6.90 -10.57 -26.10
CA ALA A 85 5.67 -11.34 -25.93
C ALA A 85 4.87 -11.44 -27.25
N CYS A 86 4.73 -10.34 -27.99
CA CYS A 86 4.03 -10.34 -29.29
C CYS A 86 4.72 -11.26 -30.30
N GLN A 87 6.04 -11.16 -30.44
CA GLN A 87 6.82 -12.01 -31.35
C GLN A 87 6.72 -13.49 -30.98
N TYR A 88 6.76 -13.81 -29.69
CA TYR A 88 6.61 -15.17 -29.19
C TYR A 88 5.22 -15.73 -29.51
N ILE A 89 4.15 -14.98 -29.21
CA ILE A 89 2.77 -15.38 -29.51
C ILE A 89 2.56 -15.63 -31.02
N GLU A 90 3.01 -14.69 -31.87
CA GLU A 90 2.84 -14.79 -33.32
C GLU A 90 3.60 -15.98 -33.93
N SER A 91 4.83 -16.24 -33.45
CA SER A 91 5.71 -17.26 -34.05
C SER A 91 5.53 -18.66 -33.48
N LYS A 92 5.25 -18.78 -32.18
CA LYS A 92 5.23 -20.07 -31.47
C LYS A 92 3.83 -20.58 -31.19
N LYS A 93 2.83 -19.70 -31.12
CA LYS A 93 1.45 -20.05 -30.77
C LYS A 93 1.37 -20.88 -29.47
N PRO A 94 1.92 -20.35 -28.37
CA PRO A 94 2.15 -21.12 -27.15
C PRO A 94 0.84 -21.59 -26.49
N THR A 95 0.92 -22.70 -25.75
CA THR A 95 -0.17 -23.17 -24.89
C THR A 95 -0.40 -22.22 -23.72
N PHE A 96 0.66 -21.61 -23.20
CA PHE A 96 0.59 -20.63 -22.11
C PHE A 96 1.68 -19.58 -22.22
N THR A 97 1.31 -18.32 -21.99
CA THR A 97 2.24 -17.20 -21.90
C THR A 97 1.93 -16.40 -20.65
N PHE A 98 2.94 -16.22 -19.79
CA PHE A 98 2.91 -15.24 -18.72
C PHE A 98 3.64 -13.97 -19.16
N ILE A 99 3.02 -12.82 -18.97
CA ILE A 99 3.56 -11.49 -19.31
C ILE A 99 3.51 -10.60 -18.08
N HIS A 100 4.62 -9.97 -17.70
CA HIS A 100 4.71 -9.07 -16.54
C HIS A 100 5.28 -7.69 -16.91
N PHE A 101 4.60 -6.63 -16.48
CA PHE A 101 5.00 -5.24 -16.68
C PHE A 101 5.21 -4.52 -15.34
N ASP A 102 6.43 -4.04 -15.09
CA ASP A 102 6.86 -3.42 -13.83
C ASP A 102 6.64 -1.88 -13.76
N HIS A 103 6.48 -1.23 -14.90
CA HIS A 103 6.59 0.24 -15.02
C HIS A 103 5.47 1.01 -14.29
N VAL A 104 4.33 0.37 -14.02
CA VAL A 104 3.22 0.96 -13.25
C VAL A 104 3.59 1.06 -11.77
N ASP A 105 4.23 0.03 -11.23
CA ASP A 105 4.73 0.02 -9.85
C ASP A 105 5.86 1.03 -9.66
N HIS A 106 6.83 1.04 -10.59
CA HIS A 106 7.90 2.04 -10.61
C HIS A 106 7.35 3.48 -10.57
N ALA A 107 6.34 3.78 -11.39
CA ALA A 107 5.70 5.10 -11.37
C ALA A 107 5.01 5.41 -10.02
N GLY A 108 4.47 4.38 -9.35
CA GLY A 108 3.93 4.49 -8.00
C GLY A 108 4.99 4.84 -6.96
N HIS A 109 6.17 4.21 -7.03
CA HIS A 109 7.31 4.53 -6.18
C HIS A 109 7.95 5.90 -6.48
N GLU A 110 8.06 6.29 -7.75
CA GLU A 110 8.72 7.54 -8.16
C GLU A 110 7.84 8.77 -7.94
N PHE A 111 6.57 8.70 -8.32
CA PHE A 111 5.67 9.86 -8.35
C PHE A 111 4.52 9.77 -7.35
N GLY A 112 4.20 8.57 -6.87
CA GLY A 112 3.12 8.31 -5.94
C GLY A 112 1.92 7.63 -6.59
N HIS A 113 1.38 6.63 -5.92
CA HIS A 113 0.17 5.91 -6.31
C HIS A 113 -1.04 6.85 -6.41
N GLY A 114 -1.81 6.71 -7.48
CA GLY A 114 -3.00 7.53 -7.74
C GLY A 114 -2.72 8.96 -8.22
N THR A 115 -1.47 9.34 -8.47
CA THR A 115 -1.11 10.62 -9.08
C THR A 115 -1.35 10.62 -10.59
N LYS A 116 -1.26 11.80 -11.22
CA LYS A 116 -1.41 11.94 -12.68
C LYS A 116 -0.33 11.15 -13.42
N GLU A 117 0.89 11.15 -12.91
CA GLU A 117 2.04 10.43 -13.46
C GLU A 117 1.85 8.92 -13.37
N TYR A 118 1.37 8.42 -12.23
CA TYR A 118 0.97 7.03 -12.06
C TYR A 118 -0.07 6.61 -13.11
N TYR A 119 -1.14 7.40 -13.30
CA TYR A 119 -2.17 7.08 -14.30
C TYR A 119 -1.67 7.15 -15.76
N LYS A 120 -0.68 7.99 -16.07
CA LYS A 120 -0.01 7.93 -17.39
C LYS A 120 0.70 6.59 -17.61
N SER A 121 1.27 6.00 -16.56
CA SER A 121 1.90 4.67 -16.61
C SER A 121 0.85 3.56 -16.82
N VAL A 122 -0.31 3.69 -16.18
CA VAL A 122 -1.48 2.81 -16.43
C VAL A 122 -1.97 2.92 -17.88
N GLU A 123 -2.11 4.13 -18.42
CA GLU A 123 -2.47 4.35 -19.84
C GLU A 123 -1.42 3.76 -20.80
N LYS A 124 -0.14 3.75 -20.41
CA LYS A 124 0.92 3.08 -21.17
C LYS A 124 0.73 1.56 -21.14
N ALA A 125 0.43 0.97 -19.97
CA ALA A 125 0.16 -0.47 -19.86
C ALA A 125 -1.02 -0.90 -20.77
N ASP A 126 -2.09 -0.11 -20.81
CA ASP A 126 -3.24 -0.33 -21.70
C ASP A 126 -2.84 -0.41 -23.19
N LYS A 127 -1.97 0.51 -23.65
CA LYS A 127 -1.43 0.48 -25.03
C LYS A 127 -0.51 -0.71 -25.30
N LEU A 128 0.21 -1.20 -24.30
CA LEU A 128 1.03 -2.41 -24.45
C LEU A 128 0.15 -3.65 -24.54
N LEU A 129 -0.94 -3.69 -23.76
CA LEU A 129 -1.94 -4.75 -23.87
C LEU A 129 -2.58 -4.76 -25.26
N GLU A 130 -2.94 -3.61 -25.83
CA GLU A 130 -3.46 -3.51 -27.21
C GLU A 130 -2.56 -4.22 -28.24
N GLN A 131 -1.23 -4.09 -28.09
CA GLN A 131 -0.26 -4.79 -28.94
C GLN A 131 -0.33 -6.32 -28.76
N VAL A 132 -0.40 -6.79 -27.51
CA VAL A 132 -0.53 -8.22 -27.19
C VAL A 132 -1.83 -8.80 -27.75
N PHE A 133 -2.96 -8.10 -27.60
CA PHE A 133 -4.24 -8.52 -28.20
C PHE A 133 -4.13 -8.58 -29.73
N SER A 134 -3.49 -7.60 -30.36
CA SER A 134 -3.25 -7.61 -31.81
C SER A 134 -2.38 -8.80 -32.25
N ALA A 135 -1.39 -9.19 -31.46
CA ALA A 135 -0.55 -10.37 -31.72
C ALA A 135 -1.34 -11.68 -31.62
N ILE A 136 -2.24 -11.81 -30.63
CA ILE A 136 -3.16 -12.96 -30.48
C ILE A 136 -4.11 -13.06 -31.68
N GLU A 137 -4.62 -11.94 -32.19
CA GLU A 137 -5.46 -11.92 -33.38
C GLU A 137 -4.68 -12.35 -34.63
N LYS A 138 -3.48 -11.80 -34.85
CA LYS A 138 -2.62 -12.13 -35.99
C LYS A 138 -2.14 -13.58 -35.98
N SER A 139 -1.92 -14.17 -34.81
CA SER A 139 -1.52 -15.58 -34.70
C SER A 139 -2.66 -16.53 -35.09
N GLY A 140 -3.90 -16.03 -35.17
CA GLY A 140 -5.11 -16.80 -35.44
C GLY A 140 -5.66 -17.54 -34.22
N MET A 141 -5.18 -17.21 -33.01
CA MET A 141 -5.53 -17.92 -31.78
C MET A 141 -6.65 -17.24 -30.97
N ALA A 142 -7.16 -16.08 -31.42
CA ALA A 142 -8.13 -15.28 -30.67
C ALA A 142 -9.36 -16.08 -30.20
N ASP A 143 -9.88 -16.98 -31.03
CA ASP A 143 -11.05 -17.81 -30.70
C ASP A 143 -10.76 -18.94 -29.71
N GLU A 144 -9.49 -19.23 -29.45
CA GLU A 144 -9.01 -20.32 -28.59
C GLU A 144 -8.22 -19.79 -27.38
N THR A 145 -8.09 -18.47 -27.23
CA THR A 145 -7.29 -17.83 -26.18
C THR A 145 -8.17 -17.32 -25.05
N LEU A 146 -7.73 -17.58 -23.82
CA LEU A 146 -8.22 -16.92 -22.61
C LEU A 146 -7.12 -15.98 -22.09
N VAL A 147 -7.45 -14.71 -21.92
CA VAL A 147 -6.55 -13.70 -21.33
C VAL A 147 -7.06 -13.34 -19.94
N ILE A 148 -6.18 -13.36 -18.94
CA ILE A 148 -6.44 -12.85 -17.60
C ILE A 148 -5.48 -11.69 -17.36
N ILE A 149 -6.03 -10.51 -17.04
CA ILE A 149 -5.29 -9.31 -16.65
C ILE A 149 -5.49 -9.12 -15.16
N SER A 150 -4.38 -9.07 -14.42
CA SER A 150 -4.35 -8.93 -12.97
C SER A 150 -3.18 -8.04 -12.57
N SER A 151 -3.17 -7.63 -11.30
CA SER A 151 -1.99 -7.09 -10.62
C SER A 151 -1.67 -7.96 -9.41
N ASP A 152 -0.49 -7.78 -8.83
CA ASP A 152 -0.08 -8.33 -7.54
C ASP A 152 -0.49 -7.44 -6.35
N HIS A 153 -0.41 -6.12 -6.49
CA HIS A 153 -0.85 -5.18 -5.46
C HIS A 153 -1.19 -3.78 -6.03
N GLY A 154 -1.83 -2.96 -5.20
CA GLY A 154 -1.88 -1.51 -5.38
C GLY A 154 -0.86 -0.80 -4.49
N GLY A 155 -1.12 0.45 -4.10
CA GLY A 155 -0.20 1.21 -3.25
C GLY A 155 -0.76 2.51 -2.71
N ILE A 156 -0.06 3.12 -1.74
CA ILE A 156 -0.39 4.40 -1.12
C ILE A 156 0.87 5.25 -1.05
N GLY A 157 0.76 6.53 -1.44
CA GLY A 157 1.92 7.40 -1.47
C GLY A 157 3.01 6.77 -2.35
N LEU A 158 4.23 6.70 -1.84
CA LEU A 158 5.39 6.16 -2.57
C LEU A 158 5.69 4.68 -2.25
N GLY A 159 4.77 3.97 -1.59
CA GLY A 159 5.01 2.59 -1.16
C GLY A 159 3.77 1.71 -1.18
N HIS A 160 3.97 0.46 -0.79
CA HIS A 160 2.94 -0.58 -0.70
C HIS A 160 3.39 -1.67 0.31
N GLY A 161 2.55 -2.69 0.51
CA GLY A 161 2.81 -3.83 1.42
C GLY A 161 2.01 -3.80 2.73
N GLY A 162 1.16 -2.80 2.92
CA GLY A 162 0.19 -2.69 4.00
C GLY A 162 -1.12 -3.43 3.74
N GLU A 163 -2.09 -3.18 4.62
CA GLU A 163 -3.39 -3.88 4.68
C GLU A 163 -4.57 -3.03 4.17
N SER A 164 -4.29 -1.90 3.54
CA SER A 164 -5.32 -1.00 3.04
C SER A 164 -5.99 -1.54 1.77
N LEU A 165 -7.24 -1.14 1.50
CA LEU A 165 -7.92 -1.48 0.25
C LEU A 165 -7.17 -0.96 -0.98
N ALA A 166 -6.56 0.21 -0.90
CA ALA A 166 -5.77 0.76 -2.00
C ALA A 166 -4.54 -0.10 -2.34
N GLU A 167 -4.06 -0.93 -1.39
CA GLU A 167 -2.93 -1.84 -1.58
C GLU A 167 -3.36 -3.26 -1.96
N ILE A 168 -4.52 -3.73 -1.49
CA ILE A 168 -4.94 -5.14 -1.68
C ILE A 168 -6.03 -5.33 -2.73
N GLU A 169 -6.78 -4.29 -3.11
CA GLU A 169 -7.80 -4.36 -4.17
C GLU A 169 -7.14 -4.21 -5.53
N ILE A 170 -7.10 -5.32 -6.28
CA ILE A 170 -6.44 -5.42 -7.59
C ILE A 170 -7.46 -5.69 -8.71
N PRO A 171 -7.15 -5.33 -9.97
CA PRO A 171 -7.97 -5.74 -11.09
C PRO A 171 -7.94 -7.27 -11.26
N PHE A 172 -9.08 -7.85 -11.64
CA PHE A 172 -9.17 -9.18 -12.23
C PHE A 172 -10.10 -9.08 -13.43
N ILE A 173 -9.53 -9.03 -14.63
CA ILE A 173 -10.25 -8.87 -15.90
C ILE A 173 -9.96 -10.09 -16.75
N ILE A 174 -10.99 -10.65 -17.37
CA ILE A 174 -10.88 -11.86 -18.17
C ILE A 174 -11.54 -11.65 -19.53
N TRP A 175 -10.88 -12.14 -20.57
CA TRP A 175 -11.32 -12.02 -21.96
C TRP A 175 -11.10 -13.32 -22.71
N GLY A 176 -12.00 -13.61 -23.66
CA GLY A 176 -11.91 -14.77 -24.54
C GLY A 176 -13.27 -15.15 -25.09
N LYS A 177 -13.28 -16.03 -26.09
CA LYS A 177 -14.52 -16.48 -26.76
C LYS A 177 -15.54 -17.09 -25.79
N SER A 178 -15.07 -17.82 -24.79
CA SER A 178 -15.89 -18.52 -23.78
C SER A 178 -16.23 -17.66 -22.55
N VAL A 179 -15.88 -16.38 -22.54
CA VAL A 179 -16.12 -15.46 -21.41
C VAL A 179 -17.44 -14.72 -21.57
N LYS A 180 -18.18 -14.52 -20.48
CA LYS A 180 -19.41 -13.71 -20.47
C LYS A 180 -19.09 -12.25 -20.76
N LYS A 181 -19.75 -11.68 -21.77
CA LYS A 181 -19.62 -10.25 -22.12
C LYS A 181 -20.32 -9.37 -21.08
N ASN A 182 -19.73 -8.23 -20.75
CA ASN A 182 -20.29 -7.20 -19.86
C ASN A 182 -20.78 -7.75 -18.51
N HIS A 183 -20.04 -8.71 -17.95
CA HIS A 183 -20.42 -9.39 -16.71
C HIS A 183 -19.52 -8.96 -15.55
N LYS A 184 -20.11 -8.40 -14.50
CA LYS A 184 -19.43 -8.11 -13.23
C LYS A 184 -19.55 -9.32 -12.31
N LEU A 185 -18.42 -9.79 -11.79
CA LEU A 185 -18.39 -10.82 -10.76
C LEU A 185 -18.89 -10.25 -9.43
N THR A 186 -19.76 -10.98 -8.75
CA THR A 186 -20.38 -10.59 -7.48
C THR A 186 -19.90 -11.44 -6.30
N TYR A 187 -18.80 -12.16 -6.47
CA TYR A 187 -18.19 -13.05 -5.49
C TYR A 187 -16.71 -12.69 -5.33
N PRO A 188 -16.10 -12.94 -4.16
CA PRO A 188 -14.70 -12.65 -3.95
C PRO A 188 -13.82 -13.46 -4.90
N VAL A 189 -12.85 -12.77 -5.49
CA VAL A 189 -11.77 -13.36 -6.31
C VAL A 189 -10.47 -12.96 -5.66
N TYR A 190 -9.58 -13.92 -5.51
CA TYR A 190 -8.28 -13.73 -4.88
C TYR A 190 -7.15 -13.92 -5.89
N GLN A 191 -5.97 -13.37 -5.57
CA GLN A 191 -4.81 -13.43 -6.45
C GLN A 191 -4.38 -14.87 -6.79
N TYR A 192 -4.61 -15.83 -5.90
CA TYR A 192 -4.33 -17.26 -6.15
C TYR A 192 -5.37 -17.95 -7.06
N ASP A 193 -6.51 -17.33 -7.32
CA ASP A 193 -7.54 -17.89 -8.24
C ASP A 193 -7.11 -17.80 -9.71
N ASN A 194 -6.12 -16.96 -10.02
CA ASN A 194 -5.50 -16.86 -11.36
C ASN A 194 -5.04 -18.23 -11.87
N ALA A 195 -4.09 -18.87 -11.17
CA ALA A 195 -3.55 -20.18 -11.56
C ALA A 195 -4.63 -21.27 -11.61
N ALA A 196 -5.56 -21.27 -10.66
CA ALA A 196 -6.68 -22.21 -10.65
C ALA A 196 -7.60 -22.03 -11.87
N THR A 197 -7.83 -20.79 -12.30
CA THR A 197 -8.64 -20.47 -13.49
C THR A 197 -7.94 -20.91 -14.78
N VAL A 198 -6.63 -20.70 -14.89
CA VAL A 198 -5.83 -21.20 -16.03
C VAL A 198 -5.88 -22.72 -16.08
N ALA A 199 -5.64 -23.40 -14.95
CA ALA A 199 -5.70 -24.85 -14.86
C ALA A 199 -7.07 -25.39 -15.28
N PHE A 200 -8.15 -24.73 -14.85
CA PHE A 200 -9.51 -25.11 -15.25
C PHE A 200 -9.76 -24.92 -16.75
N ALA A 201 -9.33 -23.79 -17.32
CA ALA A 201 -9.51 -23.51 -18.75
C ALA A 201 -8.78 -24.52 -19.63
N LEU A 202 -7.63 -25.02 -19.17
CA LEU A 202 -6.83 -26.04 -19.85
C LEU A 202 -7.20 -27.48 -19.48
N GLY A 203 -8.21 -27.69 -18.62
CA GLY A 203 -8.65 -29.03 -18.21
C GLY A 203 -7.66 -29.79 -17.33
N LEU A 204 -6.76 -29.08 -16.63
CA LEU A 204 -5.71 -29.67 -15.80
C LEU A 204 -6.24 -30.14 -14.46
N LYS A 205 -5.61 -31.17 -13.90
CA LYS A 205 -5.79 -31.56 -12.51
C LYS A 205 -4.92 -30.68 -11.61
N ILE A 206 -5.55 -29.98 -10.67
CA ILE A 206 -4.83 -29.18 -9.66
C ILE A 206 -4.37 -30.06 -8.48
N PRO A 207 -3.19 -29.80 -7.87
CA PRO A 207 -2.75 -30.43 -6.63
C PRO A 207 -3.70 -30.14 -5.47
N ILE A 208 -3.78 -31.06 -4.50
CA ILE A 208 -4.57 -30.86 -3.25
C ILE A 208 -4.07 -29.63 -2.47
N ALA A 209 -2.79 -29.29 -2.59
CA ALA A 209 -2.21 -28.14 -1.91
C ALA A 209 -2.70 -26.79 -2.46
N TRP A 210 -3.26 -26.73 -3.66
CA TRP A 210 -3.84 -25.50 -4.19
C TRP A 210 -5.19 -25.23 -3.52
N ILE A 211 -5.36 -24.01 -3.02
CA ILE A 211 -6.60 -23.52 -2.41
C ILE A 211 -7.39 -22.62 -3.36
N GLY A 212 -6.77 -22.19 -4.46
CA GLY A 212 -7.40 -21.33 -5.45
C GLY A 212 -8.60 -21.99 -6.11
N LYS A 213 -9.64 -21.19 -6.32
CA LYS A 213 -10.90 -21.61 -6.93
C LYS A 213 -10.94 -21.06 -8.34
N PRO A 214 -11.20 -21.90 -9.36
CA PRO A 214 -11.40 -21.40 -10.71
C PRO A 214 -12.56 -20.41 -10.75
N VAL A 215 -12.37 -19.25 -11.39
CA VAL A 215 -13.40 -18.20 -11.49
C VAL A 215 -14.41 -18.55 -12.59
N LYS A 216 -15.10 -19.68 -12.41
CA LYS A 216 -16.03 -20.24 -13.41
C LYS A 216 -17.16 -19.30 -13.77
N ASN A 217 -17.62 -18.48 -12.82
CA ASN A 217 -18.71 -17.53 -13.07
C ASN A 217 -18.38 -16.47 -14.12
N ALA A 218 -17.11 -16.29 -14.48
CA ALA A 218 -16.73 -15.48 -15.63
C ALA A 218 -17.02 -16.16 -16.98
N LEU A 219 -17.14 -17.49 -17.02
CA LEU A 219 -17.23 -18.30 -18.22
C LEU A 219 -18.68 -18.63 -18.58
N MET A 220 -18.98 -18.71 -19.87
CA MET A 220 -20.27 -19.16 -20.39
C MET A 220 -20.56 -20.59 -19.95
N GLY A 221 -21.84 -20.90 -19.69
CA GLY A 221 -22.28 -22.21 -19.23
C GLY A 221 -22.15 -22.44 -17.72
N PHE A 222 -21.52 -21.52 -16.99
CA PHE A 222 -21.41 -21.59 -15.52
C PHE A 222 -22.24 -20.49 -14.86
N SER A 223 -22.93 -20.83 -13.78
CA SER A 223 -23.75 -19.91 -12.98
C SER A 223 -23.83 -20.44 -11.55
N GLU A 224 -22.68 -20.56 -10.90
CA GLU A 224 -22.58 -20.91 -9.49
C GLU A 224 -23.16 -19.77 -8.65
N THR A 225 -23.91 -20.10 -7.61
CA THR A 225 -24.54 -19.14 -6.70
C THR A 225 -23.97 -19.28 -5.30
N ASP A 226 -23.76 -18.18 -4.60
CA ASP A 226 -23.40 -18.14 -3.19
C ASP A 226 -24.40 -17.27 -2.42
N GLU A 227 -24.72 -17.65 -1.19
CA GLU A 227 -25.51 -16.84 -0.26
C GLU A 227 -24.71 -15.62 0.23
N TYR A 228 -23.37 -15.67 0.12
CA TYR A 228 -22.45 -14.62 0.52
C TYR A 228 -21.93 -13.82 -0.69
N SER A 229 -22.74 -12.87 -1.15
CA SER A 229 -22.33 -11.92 -2.21
C SER A 229 -21.30 -10.91 -1.70
N LEU A 230 -20.50 -10.36 -2.62
CA LEU A 230 -19.62 -9.23 -2.34
C LEU A 230 -20.42 -8.07 -1.75
N ILE A 231 -19.93 -7.53 -0.64
CA ILE A 231 -20.46 -6.29 -0.07
C ILE A 231 -20.02 -5.16 -1.00
N GLU A 232 -20.98 -4.50 -1.64
CA GLU A 232 -20.71 -3.26 -2.37
C GLU A 232 -20.26 -2.20 -1.37
N ARG A 233 -19.00 -1.76 -1.49
CA ARG A 233 -18.43 -0.70 -0.67
C ARG A 233 -18.54 0.60 -1.45
N LEU A 234 -19.24 1.57 -0.86
CA LEU A 234 -19.20 2.94 -1.33
C LEU A 234 -17.79 3.51 -1.13
N LYS A 235 -17.39 4.42 -2.02
CA LYS A 235 -16.13 5.17 -1.86
C LYS A 235 -16.18 5.93 -0.54
N GLU A 236 -15.07 5.95 0.17
CA GLU A 236 -15.01 6.64 1.46
C GLU A 236 -15.21 8.17 1.33
N PRO A 237 -15.77 8.84 2.35
CA PRO A 237 -15.99 10.29 2.32
C PRO A 237 -14.67 11.08 2.37
N MET A 238 -14.49 12.07 1.50
CA MET A 238 -13.26 12.88 1.52
C MET A 238 -13.36 14.00 2.54
N ILE A 239 -12.39 14.11 3.45
CA ILE A 239 -12.28 15.22 4.40
C ILE A 239 -11.26 16.24 3.85
N LEU A 240 -11.61 17.53 3.84
CA LEU A 240 -10.72 18.61 3.38
C LEU A 240 -9.99 19.32 4.54
N PRO A 241 -8.73 19.74 4.36
CA PRO A 241 -7.83 19.44 3.23
C PRO A 241 -7.56 17.94 3.06
N LYS A 242 -7.48 17.49 1.80
CA LYS A 242 -7.33 16.06 1.48
C LYS A 242 -5.98 15.53 1.93
N ALA A 243 -5.92 14.23 2.24
CA ALA A 243 -4.65 13.52 2.32
C ALA A 243 -3.90 13.66 0.98
N SER A 244 -2.57 13.68 1.05
CA SER A 244 -1.71 13.81 -0.13
C SER A 244 -0.46 12.98 0.07
N LEU A 245 -0.22 12.00 -0.80
CA LEU A 245 0.83 11.00 -0.60
C LEU A 245 0.75 10.39 0.81
N ASN A 246 1.81 10.53 1.60
CA ASN A 246 1.87 10.05 2.98
C ASN A 246 1.21 10.99 3.99
N LYS A 247 0.90 12.25 3.62
CA LYS A 247 0.26 13.25 4.47
C LYS A 247 -1.19 12.88 4.78
N LYS A 248 -1.52 12.79 6.06
CA LYS A 248 -2.90 12.59 6.52
C LYS A 248 -3.78 13.81 6.22
N ALA A 249 -5.08 13.57 6.03
CA ALA A 249 -6.05 14.64 5.81
C ALA A 249 -6.13 15.62 7.00
N GLY A 250 -6.51 16.86 6.70
CA GLY A 250 -6.54 17.98 7.63
C GLY A 250 -5.29 18.86 7.58
N GLY A 251 -4.91 19.46 8.71
CA GLY A 251 -3.74 20.35 8.79
C GLY A 251 -3.55 21.08 10.13
N LEU A 252 -2.58 21.99 10.17
CA LEU A 252 -2.36 22.96 11.24
C LEU A 252 -2.92 24.32 10.80
N PHE A 253 -3.71 24.96 11.65
CA PHE A 253 -4.46 26.19 11.32
C PHE A 253 -4.30 27.25 12.41
N ASP A 254 -4.40 28.53 12.02
CA ASP A 254 -4.39 29.66 12.93
C ASP A 254 -5.80 29.97 13.45
N GLU A 255 -5.96 30.02 14.77
CA GLU A 255 -7.16 30.42 15.54
C GLU A 255 -8.41 29.53 15.36
N GLN A 256 -8.73 29.12 14.14
CA GLN A 256 -9.86 28.24 13.81
C GLN A 256 -9.66 27.61 12.43
N MET A 257 -10.43 26.55 12.17
CA MET A 257 -10.58 25.98 10.83
C MET A 257 -12.04 25.67 10.52
N GLU A 258 -12.32 25.49 9.23
CA GLU A 258 -13.57 24.94 8.73
C GLU A 258 -13.33 23.53 8.23
N ILE A 259 -14.15 22.59 8.71
CA ILE A 259 -14.12 21.18 8.33
C ILE A 259 -15.18 20.97 7.26
N ILE A 260 -14.72 20.47 6.10
CA ILE A 260 -15.56 20.14 4.96
C ILE A 260 -15.41 18.65 4.69
N ILE A 261 -16.55 17.96 4.57
CA ILE A 261 -16.63 16.54 4.21
C ILE A 261 -17.42 16.42 2.90
N GLU A 262 -16.86 15.70 1.93
CA GLU A 262 -17.47 15.43 0.64
C GLU A 262 -17.88 13.96 0.56
N ASN A 263 -19.14 13.68 0.19
CA ASN A 263 -19.55 12.33 -0.19
C ASN A 263 -19.27 12.15 -1.70
N PRO A 264 -18.30 11.33 -2.13
CA PRO A 264 -18.04 11.10 -3.55
C PRO A 264 -19.09 10.21 -4.24
N ASN A 265 -20.08 9.70 -3.49
CA ASN A 265 -21.10 8.79 -3.99
C ASN A 265 -22.42 9.54 -4.19
N HIS A 266 -23.25 9.03 -5.11
CA HIS A 266 -24.59 9.57 -5.36
C HIS A 266 -25.65 9.10 -4.34
N THR A 267 -25.25 8.27 -3.37
CA THR A 267 -26.11 7.64 -2.37
C THR A 267 -25.46 7.65 -0.98
N GLY A 268 -26.25 7.29 0.03
CA GLY A 268 -25.80 7.21 1.42
C GLY A 268 -25.67 8.56 2.12
N LYS A 269 -25.62 8.52 3.45
CA LYS A 269 -25.45 9.70 4.31
C LYS A 269 -24.14 9.63 5.07
N VAL A 270 -23.45 10.76 5.21
CA VAL A 270 -22.21 10.83 5.96
C VAL A 270 -22.52 11.05 7.44
N PHE A 271 -21.95 10.20 8.29
CA PHE A 271 -21.95 10.36 9.75
C PHE A 271 -20.52 10.51 10.25
N TYR A 272 -20.31 11.37 11.24
CA TYR A 272 -18.98 11.72 11.72
C TYR A 272 -18.89 11.93 13.23
N THR A 273 -17.66 11.77 13.74
CA THR A 273 -17.22 12.08 15.09
C THR A 273 -16.09 13.10 15.03
N ILE A 274 -15.83 13.78 16.15
CA ILE A 274 -14.78 14.82 16.26
C ILE A 274 -13.77 14.51 17.39
N ASP A 275 -13.94 13.37 18.04
CA ASP A 275 -13.17 12.90 19.18
C ASP A 275 -12.36 11.63 18.84
N GLY A 276 -12.21 11.31 17.56
CA GLY A 276 -11.48 10.13 17.09
C GLY A 276 -12.17 8.78 17.33
N THR A 277 -13.38 8.75 17.88
CA THR A 277 -14.17 7.52 18.02
C THR A 277 -14.73 7.07 16.66
N MET A 278 -15.03 5.78 16.51
CA MET A 278 -15.63 5.28 15.26
C MET A 278 -17.03 5.86 15.04
N PRO A 279 -17.37 6.33 13.82
CA PRO A 279 -18.71 6.80 13.53
C PRO A 279 -19.71 5.64 13.58
N SER A 280 -20.91 5.96 14.05
CA SER A 280 -22.07 5.07 14.08
C SER A 280 -23.28 5.80 13.52
N LYS A 281 -24.40 5.07 13.37
CA LYS A 281 -25.69 5.67 12.99
C LYS A 281 -26.20 6.73 13.99
N ASP A 282 -25.68 6.71 15.22
CA ASP A 282 -26.05 7.61 16.31
C ASP A 282 -25.06 8.80 16.42
N SER A 283 -24.01 8.83 15.59
CA SER A 283 -23.07 9.95 15.49
C SER A 283 -23.70 11.15 14.77
N ASN A 284 -22.94 12.24 14.61
CA ASN A 284 -23.46 13.44 13.95
C ASN A 284 -23.65 13.20 12.45
N ALA A 285 -24.83 13.51 11.91
CA ALA A 285 -25.04 13.54 10.47
C ALA A 285 -24.41 14.80 9.87
N TYR A 286 -23.58 14.64 8.84
CA TYR A 286 -22.97 15.77 8.14
C TYR A 286 -23.96 16.37 7.13
N ASN A 287 -24.35 17.63 7.36
CA ASN A 287 -25.30 18.35 6.50
C ASN A 287 -24.71 19.62 5.87
N ALA A 288 -23.66 20.19 6.47
CA ALA A 288 -22.95 21.37 6.00
C ALA A 288 -21.56 21.44 6.66
N PRO A 289 -20.62 22.22 6.09
CA PRO A 289 -19.36 22.53 6.75
C PRO A 289 -19.56 23.13 8.15
N PHE A 290 -18.61 22.88 9.05
CA PHE A 290 -18.65 23.41 10.41
C PHE A 290 -17.27 23.89 10.86
N LYS A 291 -17.25 24.85 11.79
CA LYS A 291 -16.00 25.45 12.31
C LYS A 291 -15.67 24.94 13.70
N THR A 292 -14.38 24.85 14.00
CA THR A 292 -13.89 24.64 15.35
C THR A 292 -12.56 25.36 15.57
N ASN A 293 -12.31 25.73 16.81
CA ASN A 293 -11.07 26.34 17.29
C ASN A 293 -10.29 25.39 18.23
N LYS A 294 -10.65 24.10 18.23
CA LYS A 294 -10.04 23.06 19.05
C LYS A 294 -9.36 22.03 18.17
N ASN A 295 -8.26 21.46 18.68
CA ASN A 295 -7.66 20.27 18.09
C ASN A 295 -8.72 19.16 18.02
N THR A 296 -8.85 18.50 16.88
CA THR A 296 -9.96 17.62 16.55
C THR A 296 -9.47 16.45 15.72
N VAL A 297 -9.90 15.22 16.05
CA VAL A 297 -9.73 14.05 15.20
C VAL A 297 -11.08 13.70 14.60
N VAL A 298 -11.24 13.97 13.31
CA VAL A 298 -12.49 13.67 12.60
C VAL A 298 -12.42 12.27 12.05
N LYS A 299 -13.42 11.44 12.36
CA LYS A 299 -13.68 10.21 11.63
C LYS A 299 -15.05 10.26 11.01
N CYS A 300 -15.19 9.84 9.76
CA CYS A 300 -16.47 9.78 9.10
C CYS A 300 -16.59 8.58 8.17
N ALA A 301 -17.82 8.14 7.95
CA ALA A 301 -18.14 7.08 7.00
C ALA A 301 -19.53 7.31 6.42
N ILE A 302 -19.81 6.63 5.31
CA ILE A 302 -21.12 6.65 4.67
C ILE A 302 -21.97 5.52 5.21
N PHE A 303 -23.23 5.83 5.51
CA PHE A 303 -24.22 4.90 6.00
C PHE A 303 -25.36 4.75 4.99
N MET A 304 -25.75 3.49 4.75
CA MET A 304 -27.00 3.11 4.08
C MET A 304 -27.79 2.22 5.03
N ASP A 305 -29.10 2.46 5.15
CA ASP A 305 -30.00 1.68 6.02
C ASP A 305 -29.44 1.49 7.44
N SER A 306 -28.86 2.56 8.00
CA SER A 306 -28.24 2.60 9.33
C SER A 306 -27.04 1.66 9.54
N LYS A 307 -26.45 1.12 8.46
CA LYS A 307 -25.21 0.34 8.49
C LYS A 307 -24.09 1.13 7.81
N ILE A 308 -22.86 0.98 8.30
CA ILE A 308 -21.69 1.51 7.62
C ILE A 308 -21.55 0.83 6.26
N SER A 309 -21.32 1.61 5.21
CA SER A 309 -21.31 1.15 3.82
C SER A 309 -20.07 1.64 3.04
N SER A 310 -19.15 2.34 3.69
CA SER A 310 -17.85 2.71 3.14
C SER A 310 -16.73 2.37 4.13
N ALA A 311 -15.47 2.50 3.70
CA ALA A 311 -14.37 2.63 4.65
C ALA A 311 -14.53 3.91 5.49
N VAL A 312 -13.82 3.96 6.63
CA VAL A 312 -13.79 5.12 7.52
C VAL A 312 -12.66 6.04 7.09
N SER A 313 -12.99 7.27 6.76
CA SER A 313 -12.00 8.32 6.54
C SER A 313 -11.66 9.02 7.84
N GLU A 314 -10.39 9.36 8.00
CA GLU A 314 -9.83 9.97 9.20
C GLU A 314 -9.02 11.21 8.83
N ALA A 315 -9.19 12.27 9.60
CA ALA A 315 -8.45 13.51 9.46
C ALA A 315 -8.08 14.08 10.83
N TYR A 316 -6.92 14.73 10.86
CA TYR A 316 -6.39 15.36 12.06
C TYR A 316 -6.45 16.86 11.85
N PHE A 317 -6.91 17.63 12.82
CA PHE A 317 -6.96 19.09 12.75
C PHE A 317 -6.31 19.66 14.00
N ARG A 318 -5.31 20.53 13.82
CA ARG A 318 -4.63 21.22 14.90
C ARG A 318 -4.83 22.71 14.74
N VAL A 319 -5.10 23.38 15.85
CA VAL A 319 -5.32 24.82 15.91
C VAL A 319 -4.28 25.42 16.83
N LYS A 320 -3.61 26.46 16.35
CA LYS A 320 -2.67 27.24 17.15
C LYS A 320 -3.07 28.71 17.23
N PRO A 321 -2.67 29.42 18.29
CA PRO A 321 -2.69 30.88 18.29
C PRO A 321 -1.83 31.42 17.15
N LYS A 322 -2.28 32.49 16.49
CA LYS A 322 -1.58 33.10 15.36
C LYS A 322 -0.18 33.58 15.72
N ASN A 323 -0.03 34.08 16.95
CA ASN A 323 1.24 34.59 17.47
C ASN A 323 2.04 33.54 18.25
N LEU A 324 1.72 32.25 18.10
CA LEU A 324 2.50 31.18 18.71
C LEU A 324 3.92 31.18 18.11
N VAL A 325 4.93 31.17 18.97
CA VAL A 325 6.32 30.92 18.57
C VAL A 325 6.49 29.41 18.40
N ALA A 326 7.12 29.00 17.31
CA ALA A 326 7.46 27.60 17.01
C ALA A 326 8.11 26.93 18.23
N PRO A 327 7.46 25.92 18.85
CA PRO A 327 7.94 25.33 20.10
C PRO A 327 8.94 24.18 19.90
N VAL A 328 9.19 23.77 18.66
CA VAL A 328 10.10 22.68 18.31
C VAL A 328 11.32 23.26 17.63
N THR A 329 12.52 22.93 18.13
CA THR A 329 13.77 23.19 17.40
C THR A 329 14.17 21.94 16.64
N TYR A 330 14.84 22.10 15.50
CA TYR A 330 15.41 20.98 14.76
C TYR A 330 16.86 21.23 14.38
N GLU A 331 17.62 20.14 14.30
CA GLU A 331 18.99 20.05 13.82
C GLU A 331 19.04 19.06 12.66
N LEU A 332 19.74 19.42 11.59
CA LEU A 332 19.91 18.60 10.39
C LEU A 332 21.38 18.18 10.23
N PHE A 333 21.59 16.93 9.82
CA PHE A 333 22.91 16.37 9.57
C PHE A 333 22.91 15.66 8.21
N TYR A 334 23.78 16.07 7.29
CA TYR A 334 23.95 15.43 5.99
C TYR A 334 25.05 14.38 6.05
N LEU A 335 24.67 13.13 5.78
CA LEU A 335 25.49 11.94 5.96
C LEU A 335 25.59 11.14 4.65
N ASP A 336 26.18 9.94 4.74
CA ASP A 336 26.29 8.99 3.64
C ASP A 336 25.93 7.57 4.12
N ASN A 337 25.31 6.77 3.25
CA ASN A 337 25.01 5.35 3.46
C ASN A 337 24.22 5.05 4.75
N LEU A 338 23.18 5.84 5.02
CA LEU A 338 22.33 5.63 6.17
C LEU A 338 21.42 4.42 5.98
N SER A 339 21.46 3.53 6.95
CA SER A 339 20.54 2.39 7.10
C SER A 339 20.03 2.21 8.54
N GLU A 340 20.53 3.03 9.47
CA GLU A 340 20.15 3.11 10.88
C GLU A 340 20.50 4.50 11.44
N ILE A 341 19.92 4.90 12.57
CA ILE A 341 20.25 6.16 13.24
C ILE A 341 21.69 6.11 13.75
N PRO A 342 22.58 7.00 13.30
CA PRO A 342 23.97 7.01 13.71
C PRO A 342 24.14 7.71 15.05
N THR A 343 25.31 7.52 15.68
CA THR A 343 25.71 8.42 16.75
C THR A 343 25.95 9.83 16.22
N LEU A 344 25.39 10.79 16.94
CA LEU A 344 25.50 12.22 16.65
C LEU A 344 26.33 12.95 17.72
N GLU A 345 26.97 12.22 18.63
CA GLU A 345 27.79 12.80 19.70
C GLU A 345 28.92 13.65 19.11
N ASN A 346 29.07 14.88 19.64
CA ASN A 346 30.07 15.86 19.22
C ASN A 346 29.98 16.31 17.75
N ARG A 347 28.90 15.96 17.03
CA ARG A 347 28.70 16.40 15.66
C ARG A 347 28.02 17.78 15.65
N LYS A 348 28.56 18.70 14.86
CA LYS A 348 27.93 19.99 14.61
C LYS A 348 26.82 19.81 13.54
N PRO A 349 25.62 20.37 13.73
CA PRO A 349 24.58 20.32 12.71
C PRO A 349 24.95 21.16 11.49
N ASP A 350 24.52 20.67 10.32
CA ASP A 350 24.68 21.34 9.03
C ASP A 350 23.66 22.47 8.85
N SER A 351 22.45 22.29 9.40
CA SER A 351 21.39 23.30 9.45
C SER A 351 20.60 23.18 10.75
N MET A 352 19.97 24.28 11.17
CA MET A 352 19.12 24.34 12.35
C MET A 352 17.96 25.29 12.12
N GLY A 353 16.82 25.01 12.73
CA GLY A 353 15.66 25.88 12.65
C GLY A 353 14.63 25.60 13.73
N SER A 354 13.41 26.06 13.49
CA SER A 354 12.27 25.80 14.37
C SER A 354 11.00 25.57 13.55
N CYS A 355 10.15 24.68 14.03
CA CYS A 355 8.91 24.26 13.40
C CYS A 355 7.77 24.16 14.43
N PHE A 356 6.54 24.05 13.95
CA PHE A 356 5.37 23.94 14.83
C PHE A 356 5.08 22.49 15.21
N GLU A 357 5.29 21.56 14.29
CA GLU A 357 5.03 20.13 14.48
C GLU A 357 6.31 19.30 14.23
N ILE A 358 6.38 18.13 14.86
CA ILE A 358 7.44 17.14 14.61
C ILE A 358 7.04 16.33 13.38
N THR A 359 7.39 16.82 12.20
CA THR A 359 7.03 16.22 10.91
C THR A 359 8.07 16.53 9.84
N SER A 360 8.19 15.64 8.85
CA SER A 360 9.04 15.88 7.68
C SER A 360 8.48 17.00 6.77
N ASP A 361 7.17 17.27 6.76
CA ASP A 361 6.57 18.25 5.84
C ASP A 361 7.02 19.70 6.12
N GLU A 362 7.29 20.04 7.39
CA GLU A 362 7.77 21.37 7.77
C GLU A 362 9.28 21.58 7.49
N VAL A 363 10.03 20.51 7.24
CA VAL A 363 11.48 20.55 6.95
C VAL A 363 11.83 20.03 5.56
N LYS A 364 10.84 19.66 4.74
CA LYS A 364 11.01 18.93 3.48
C LYS A 364 11.97 19.57 2.47
N GLU A 365 12.04 20.90 2.43
CA GLU A 365 12.91 21.63 1.50
C GLU A 365 14.41 21.45 1.84
N GLU A 366 14.71 21.01 3.06
CA GLU A 366 16.07 20.71 3.54
C GLU A 366 16.39 19.20 3.51
N ILE A 367 15.40 18.33 3.28
CA ILE A 367 15.59 16.89 3.27
C ILE A 367 16.17 16.44 1.94
N LYS A 368 17.29 15.72 2.02
CA LYS A 368 17.97 15.05 0.91
C LYS A 368 18.15 13.57 1.27
N ASN A 369 18.58 12.77 0.30
CA ASN A 369 19.10 11.42 0.62
C ASN A 369 20.19 11.53 1.68
N ASN A 370 20.19 10.58 2.60
CA ASN A 370 21.08 10.50 3.75
C ASN A 370 21.03 11.74 4.67
N THR A 371 19.84 12.15 5.10
CA THR A 371 19.67 13.26 6.06
C THR A 371 19.17 12.73 7.40
N VAL A 372 19.78 13.14 8.51
CA VAL A 372 19.23 12.94 9.87
C VAL A 372 18.64 14.26 10.35
N VAL A 373 17.45 14.19 10.96
CA VAL A 373 16.80 15.30 11.63
C VAL A 373 16.63 14.94 13.10
N ARG A 374 17.10 15.81 13.99
CA ARG A 374 16.83 15.74 15.42
C ARG A 374 15.90 16.87 15.82
N PHE A 375 14.69 16.53 16.25
CA PHE A 375 13.71 17.45 16.79
C PHE A 375 13.78 17.48 18.32
N ASN A 376 13.69 18.66 18.90
CA ASN A 376 13.81 18.89 20.33
C ASN A 376 12.72 19.86 20.84
N THR A 377 12.01 19.47 21.90
CA THR A 377 10.96 20.26 22.54
C THR A 377 10.66 19.76 23.96
N GLN A 378 9.72 20.39 24.65
CA GLN A 378 9.08 19.86 25.86
C GLN A 378 7.61 19.55 25.58
N ILE A 379 7.11 18.43 26.10
CA ILE A 379 5.68 18.10 26.10
C ILE A 379 5.07 18.39 27.47
N VAL A 380 3.88 19.02 27.47
CA VAL A 380 3.07 19.28 28.66
C VAL A 380 2.04 18.16 28.85
N ILE A 381 2.06 17.53 30.02
CA ILE A 381 1.10 16.52 30.45
C ILE A 381 0.20 17.14 31.51
N GLU A 382 -1.11 17.15 31.29
CA GLU A 382 -2.08 17.74 32.22
C GLU A 382 -2.69 16.73 33.19
N LYS A 383 -2.76 15.46 32.77
CA LYS A 383 -3.40 14.38 33.54
C LYS A 383 -2.47 13.20 33.68
N GLU A 384 -2.52 12.56 34.85
CA GLU A 384 -1.80 11.32 35.06
C GLU A 384 -2.39 10.19 34.22
N GLY A 385 -1.55 9.37 33.62
CA GLY A 385 -2.00 8.21 32.87
C GLY A 385 -0.90 7.50 32.09
N GLU A 386 -1.28 6.40 31.47
CA GLU A 386 -0.46 5.76 30.44
C GLU A 386 -0.66 6.52 29.12
N TYR A 387 0.46 6.97 28.55
CA TYR A 387 0.53 7.60 27.25
C TYR A 387 1.21 6.65 26.28
N THR A 388 0.62 6.47 25.10
CA THR A 388 1.25 5.77 23.98
C THR A 388 1.74 6.81 22.98
N PHE A 389 3.01 6.75 22.61
CA PHE A 389 3.61 7.56 21.56
C PHE A 389 3.84 6.70 20.32
N TYR A 390 3.75 7.32 19.15
CA TYR A 390 3.94 6.65 17.87
C TYR A 390 4.85 7.49 16.99
N THR A 391 5.77 6.84 16.30
CA THR A 391 6.43 7.41 15.12
C THR A 391 5.93 6.65 13.90
N ARG A 392 5.56 7.39 12.85
CA ARG A 392 5.27 6.85 11.53
C ARG A 392 6.29 7.44 10.56
N SER A 393 7.33 6.67 10.26
CA SER A 393 8.46 7.13 9.45
C SER A 393 8.73 6.25 8.25
N ASP A 394 9.09 6.90 7.14
CA ASP A 394 9.94 6.32 6.09
C ASP A 394 11.36 6.33 6.63
N ASP A 395 12.08 5.21 6.52
CA ASP A 395 13.32 4.93 7.23
C ASP A 395 13.21 5.13 8.76
N GLY A 396 14.36 5.13 9.43
CA GLY A 396 14.44 4.95 10.86
C GLY A 396 14.05 6.17 11.68
N SER A 397 13.28 5.95 12.75
CA SER A 397 13.04 6.97 13.78
C SER A 397 13.07 6.41 15.20
N LYS A 398 13.49 7.25 16.15
CA LYS A 398 13.43 6.97 17.59
C LYS A 398 12.87 8.17 18.33
N LEU A 399 12.14 7.90 19.40
CA LEU A 399 11.47 8.92 20.22
C LEU A 399 11.76 8.70 21.69
N TRP A 400 12.18 9.77 22.37
CA TRP A 400 12.44 9.79 23.80
C TRP A 400 11.48 10.75 24.50
N VAL A 401 10.92 10.32 25.63
CA VAL A 401 10.14 11.17 26.55
C VAL A 401 10.74 11.06 27.93
N ASN A 402 10.99 12.22 28.57
CA ASN A 402 11.65 12.24 29.87
C ASN A 402 13.00 11.49 29.86
N ASN A 403 13.76 11.65 28.77
CA ASN A 403 15.06 11.00 28.51
C ASN A 403 15.01 9.46 28.51
N MET A 404 13.82 8.85 28.41
CA MET A 404 13.64 7.41 28.24
C MET A 404 13.22 7.14 26.80
N GLU A 405 13.86 6.18 26.14
CA GLU A 405 13.45 5.73 24.81
C GLU A 405 12.07 5.09 24.94
N VAL A 406 11.11 5.64 24.19
CA VAL A 406 9.72 5.16 24.19
C VAL A 406 9.40 4.44 22.89
N VAL A 407 9.87 4.93 21.75
CA VAL A 407 9.64 4.30 20.44
C VAL A 407 10.97 4.04 19.75
N ASP A 408 11.15 2.80 19.30
CA ASP A 408 12.21 2.40 18.38
C ASP A 408 11.58 1.89 17.07
N ASN A 409 11.72 2.71 16.02
CA ASN A 409 11.35 2.43 14.65
C ASN A 409 12.58 2.59 13.75
N ASP A 410 13.77 2.19 14.22
CA ASP A 410 15.00 2.33 13.46
C ASP A 410 15.14 1.28 12.34
N GLY A 411 16.00 1.58 11.36
CA GLY A 411 16.28 0.75 10.18
C GLY A 411 15.80 1.37 8.86
N ASP A 412 16.38 0.87 7.76
CA ASP A 412 15.94 1.15 6.38
C ASP A 412 14.63 0.40 6.08
N HIS A 413 13.56 1.16 5.86
CA HIS A 413 12.23 0.62 5.57
C HIS A 413 11.30 1.67 4.98
N GLY A 414 10.32 1.25 4.18
CA GLY A 414 9.21 2.10 3.77
C GLY A 414 8.40 2.65 4.96
N VAL A 415 7.50 3.61 4.71
CA VAL A 415 6.65 4.23 5.76
C VAL A 415 5.97 3.21 6.66
N LYS A 416 6.40 3.15 7.91
CA LYS A 416 5.92 2.22 8.92
C LYS A 416 5.66 2.93 10.24
N GLU A 417 4.67 2.44 10.98
CA GLU A 417 4.39 2.92 12.32
C GLU A 417 4.91 1.96 13.40
N LYS A 418 5.53 2.53 14.44
CA LYS A 418 5.81 1.85 15.72
C LYS A 418 5.27 2.68 16.87
N ALA A 419 5.07 1.99 17.98
CA ALA A 419 4.50 2.58 19.18
C ALA A 419 5.24 2.11 20.43
N GLY A 420 5.18 2.93 21.48
CA GLY A 420 5.58 2.53 22.82
C GLY A 420 4.91 3.38 23.88
N LYS A 421 5.03 2.94 25.12
CA LYS A 421 4.19 3.40 26.23
C LYS A 421 5.02 3.91 27.39
N ILE A 422 4.51 4.93 28.06
CA ILE A 422 5.11 5.54 29.24
C ILE A 422 4.02 6.04 30.18
N VAL A 423 4.19 5.84 31.49
CA VAL A 423 3.30 6.41 32.50
C VAL A 423 3.85 7.78 32.90
N LEU A 424 3.02 8.82 32.77
CA LEU A 424 3.41 10.20 33.06
C LEU A 424 2.45 10.79 34.10
N LYS A 425 3.00 11.67 34.95
CA LYS A 425 2.24 12.52 35.87
C LYS A 425 2.08 13.91 35.26
N PRO A 426 1.18 14.76 35.79
CA PRO A 426 1.10 16.14 35.35
C PRO A 426 2.45 16.84 35.48
N GLY A 427 2.93 17.46 34.40
CA GLY A 427 4.28 18.01 34.35
C GLY A 427 4.74 18.40 32.94
N LYS A 428 5.99 18.86 32.86
CA LYS A 428 6.69 19.12 31.59
C LYS A 428 7.85 18.14 31.46
N TYR A 429 7.98 17.53 30.29
CA TYR A 429 9.00 16.53 30.02
C TYR A 429 9.74 16.87 28.73
N PRO A 430 11.07 16.68 28.66
CA PRO A 430 11.78 16.75 27.39
C PRO A 430 11.23 15.67 26.44
N LEU A 431 11.04 16.05 25.18
CA LEU A 431 10.62 15.21 24.07
C LEU A 431 11.62 15.40 22.94
N GLU A 432 12.31 14.32 22.59
CA GLU A 432 13.26 14.28 21.47
C GLU A 432 12.81 13.24 20.45
N VAL A 433 12.93 13.58 19.17
CA VAL A 433 12.71 12.64 18.06
C VAL A 433 13.89 12.74 17.12
N ILE A 434 14.55 11.61 16.86
CA ILE A 434 15.56 11.50 15.81
C ILE A 434 14.96 10.67 14.69
N TRP A 435 15.04 11.18 13.47
CA TRP A 435 14.59 10.51 12.25
C TRP A 435 15.68 10.63 11.19
N PHE A 436 15.88 9.60 10.39
CA PHE A 436 16.74 9.69 9.21
C PHE A 436 16.00 9.33 7.94
N ASN A 437 16.46 9.87 6.83
CA ASN A 437 16.04 9.53 5.48
C ASN A 437 17.26 9.07 4.68
N GLY A 438 17.37 7.78 4.39
CA GLY A 438 18.44 7.16 3.60
C GLY A 438 18.29 7.49 2.11
N GLY A 439 17.08 7.43 1.57
CA GLY A 439 16.76 7.83 0.21
C GLY A 439 15.38 7.38 -0.24
N GLY A 440 15.04 7.62 -1.51
CA GLY A 440 13.71 7.27 -2.03
C GLY A 440 12.63 8.22 -1.53
N GLY A 441 11.59 7.67 -0.89
CA GLY A 441 10.56 8.46 -0.23
C GLY A 441 11.12 9.22 0.99
N SER A 442 10.28 10.05 1.62
CA SER A 442 10.56 10.58 2.95
C SER A 442 9.27 10.89 3.68
N TRP A 443 9.17 10.47 4.94
CA TRP A 443 8.01 10.81 5.76
C TRP A 443 8.31 10.69 7.25
N LEU A 444 7.78 11.62 8.04
CA LEU A 444 7.69 11.51 9.50
C LEU A 444 6.40 12.17 10.00
N ASP A 445 5.63 11.43 10.79
CA ASP A 445 4.59 11.94 11.68
C ASP A 445 4.82 11.41 13.10
N VAL A 446 4.49 12.21 14.12
CA VAL A 446 4.52 11.80 15.52
C VAL A 446 3.15 11.93 16.16
N PHE A 447 2.65 10.83 16.71
CA PHE A 447 1.34 10.78 17.36
C PHE A 447 1.48 10.48 18.86
N TYR A 448 0.44 10.81 19.60
CA TYR A 448 0.25 10.34 20.96
C TYR A 448 -1.22 9.98 21.22
N GLN A 449 -1.43 9.16 22.24
CA GLN A 449 -2.73 8.69 22.70
C GLN A 449 -2.72 8.50 24.22
N SER A 450 -3.87 8.70 24.86
CA SER A 450 -4.13 8.23 26.24
C SER A 450 -5.56 7.69 26.33
N ALA A 451 -6.01 7.33 27.54
CA ALA A 451 -7.39 6.91 27.76
C ALA A 451 -8.43 8.01 27.43
N GLU A 452 -8.04 9.28 27.55
CA GLU A 452 -8.94 10.43 27.28
C GLU A 452 -8.58 11.20 26.00
N ILE A 453 -7.42 10.91 25.42
CA ILE A 453 -6.90 11.58 24.23
C ILE A 453 -6.92 10.56 23.10
N PRO A 454 -7.75 10.73 22.05
CA PRO A 454 -7.68 9.83 20.91
C PRO A 454 -6.29 9.92 20.28
N LYS A 455 -5.85 8.84 19.62
CA LYS A 455 -4.62 8.87 18.83
C LYS A 455 -4.68 10.06 17.88
N GLN A 456 -3.72 10.96 18.00
CA GLN A 456 -3.65 12.18 17.20
C GLN A 456 -2.20 12.63 17.04
N ILE A 457 -1.92 13.35 15.96
CA ILE A 457 -0.63 14.05 15.79
C ILE A 457 -0.45 14.98 16.99
N ILE A 458 0.74 14.95 17.62
CA ILE A 458 1.00 15.72 18.84
C ILE A 458 0.73 17.20 18.55
N PRO A 459 -0.28 17.82 19.19
CA PRO A 459 -0.60 19.20 18.88
C PRO A 459 0.47 20.17 19.35
N THR A 460 0.84 21.13 18.50
CA THR A 460 1.82 22.18 18.85
C THR A 460 1.46 22.93 20.15
N THR A 461 0.18 23.00 20.51
CA THR A 461 -0.29 23.65 21.74
C THR A 461 0.17 22.97 23.03
N VAL A 462 0.42 21.65 22.99
CA VAL A 462 0.96 20.89 24.14
C VAL A 462 2.49 20.87 24.15
N LEU A 463 3.13 21.47 23.15
CA LEU A 463 4.58 21.60 23.05
C LEU A 463 5.05 22.96 23.61
N LYS A 464 6.28 22.99 24.11
CA LYS A 464 6.97 24.19 24.60
C LYS A 464 8.44 24.15 24.20
N LEU A 465 8.99 25.32 23.91
CA LEU A 465 10.43 25.47 23.68
C LEU A 465 11.20 25.01 24.94
N ASN A 466 12.32 24.31 24.73
CA ASN A 466 13.22 23.84 25.77
C ASN A 466 13.82 24.96 26.61
#